data_AF-I0IVC0-F1
#
_entry.id   AF-I0IVC0-F1
#
_cell.length_a   1.000
_cell.length_b   1.000
_cell.length_c   1.000
_cell.angle_alpha   90.00
_cell.angle_beta   90.00
_cell.angle_gamma   90.00
#
_symmetry.space_group_name_H-M   'P 1'
#
loop_
_entity.id
_entity.type
_entity.pdbx_description
1 polymer ?
#
loop_
_entity_poly.entity_id
_entity_poly.type
_entity_poly.pdbx_seq_one_letter_code
_entity_poly.pdbx_strand_id
1 'polypeptide(L)'
;SPAHGISLFLVENGMKGFIKGQKLQKMGLKAQDTAELFFEDVRLPASALLGEENRGFYYLMQELPQERLVIADLAISASEFMFEETRNYVKERKAFGKTVAHMQAVQHKLAELKTHICVTRAFVDSCLQLHEKKRLDSATASLAKYWATELQNRVAYDCVQLHGGWGYMWEYPIAKAYVDARAQPIYGGTNEIMKELIARDIFRDK
;
A
#
# COMPACT_ATOMS: atom_id res chain seq x y z
N SER A 1 -1.33 -21.43 -21.94
CA SER A 1 -0.85 -20.46 -20.95
C SER A 1 -2.05 -19.70 -20.38
N PRO A 2 -2.10 -19.41 -19.07
CA PRO A 2 -3.20 -18.67 -18.43
C PRO A 2 -3.54 -17.34 -19.11
N ALA A 3 -2.58 -16.73 -19.81
CA ALA A 3 -2.74 -15.45 -20.51
C ALA A 3 -3.74 -15.46 -21.68
N HIS A 4 -4.19 -16.62 -22.17
CA HIS A 4 -4.99 -16.73 -23.40
C HIS A 4 -6.44 -17.18 -23.16
N GLY A 5 -6.91 -17.21 -21.90
CA GLY A 5 -8.26 -17.72 -21.56
C GLY A 5 -8.99 -16.92 -20.49
N ILE A 6 -8.54 -15.69 -20.21
CA ILE A 6 -9.13 -14.83 -19.16
C ILE A 6 -9.85 -13.68 -19.85
N SER A 7 -11.12 -13.47 -19.47
CA SER A 7 -11.96 -12.33 -19.87
C SER A 7 -12.36 -11.53 -18.63
N LEU A 8 -12.62 -10.24 -18.80
CA LEU A 8 -13.14 -9.37 -17.73
C LEU A 8 -14.64 -9.16 -17.94
N PHE A 9 -15.42 -9.20 -16.86
CA PHE A 9 -16.85 -9.02 -16.91
C PHE A 9 -17.31 -7.98 -15.89
N LEU A 10 -18.29 -7.16 -16.28
CA LEU A 10 -19.00 -6.27 -15.38
C LEU A 10 -20.14 -7.06 -14.73
N VAL A 11 -20.12 -7.17 -13.40
CA VAL A 11 -21.15 -7.87 -12.62
C VAL A 11 -21.78 -6.89 -11.64
N GLU A 12 -23.10 -6.75 -11.71
CA GLU A 12 -23.84 -5.81 -10.88
C GLU A 12 -24.33 -6.44 -9.57
N ASN A 13 -24.37 -5.64 -8.51
CA ASN A 13 -24.95 -6.06 -7.25
C ASN A 13 -26.45 -6.35 -7.41
N GLY A 14 -26.90 -7.51 -6.92
CA GLY A 14 -28.31 -7.94 -7.02
C GLY A 14 -28.60 -8.87 -8.20
N MET A 15 -27.63 -9.14 -9.08
CA MET A 15 -27.76 -10.19 -10.08
C MET A 15 -28.00 -11.55 -9.43
N LYS A 16 -28.93 -12.33 -9.99
CA LYS A 16 -29.23 -13.69 -9.50
C LYS A 16 -27.97 -14.56 -9.55
N GLY A 17 -27.66 -15.21 -8.43
CA GLY A 17 -26.46 -16.05 -8.29
C GLY A 17 -25.20 -15.31 -7.85
N PHE A 18 -25.20 -13.97 -7.82
CA PHE A 18 -24.07 -13.19 -7.30
C PHE A 18 -24.28 -12.91 -5.81
N ILE A 19 -23.46 -13.54 -4.97
CA ILE A 19 -23.62 -13.52 -3.51
C ILE A 19 -22.36 -12.92 -2.89
N LYS A 20 -22.55 -11.95 -2.00
CA LYS A 20 -21.47 -11.38 -1.19
C LYS A 20 -21.37 -12.15 0.12
N GLY A 21 -20.17 -12.62 0.44
CA GLY A 21 -19.85 -13.25 1.70
C GLY A 21 -19.88 -12.28 2.88
N GLN A 22 -19.56 -12.80 4.06
CA GLN A 22 -19.44 -11.98 5.26
C GLN A 22 -18.16 -11.11 5.21
N LYS A 23 -18.17 -10.00 5.95
CA LYS A 23 -16.99 -9.15 6.09
C LYS A 23 -15.89 -9.88 6.86
N LEU A 24 -14.70 -9.93 6.28
CA LEU A 24 -13.52 -10.56 6.88
C LEU A 24 -12.99 -9.73 8.05
N GLN A 25 -12.63 -10.43 9.13
CA GLN A 25 -12.07 -9.84 10.34
C GLN A 25 -10.56 -9.60 10.18
N LYS A 26 -10.20 -8.44 9.65
CA LYS A 26 -8.81 -8.03 9.42
C LYS A 26 -8.16 -7.47 10.70
N MET A 27 -6.84 -7.61 10.79
CA MET A 27 -6.02 -6.98 11.85
C MET A 27 -6.09 -5.44 11.76
N GLY A 28 -5.83 -4.89 10.57
CA GLY A 28 -5.94 -3.46 10.25
C GLY A 28 -6.88 -3.20 9.09
N LEU A 29 -6.95 -1.95 8.63
CA LEU A 29 -7.82 -1.45 7.56
C LEU A 29 -9.29 -1.76 7.82
N LYS A 30 -9.74 -1.60 9.08
CA LYS A 30 -11.11 -1.94 9.50
C LYS A 30 -12.21 -1.11 8.83
N ALA A 31 -11.87 0.07 8.32
CA ALA A 31 -12.80 0.92 7.57
C ALA A 31 -12.99 0.49 6.10
N GLN A 32 -12.13 -0.40 5.59
CA GLN A 32 -12.25 -0.94 4.24
C GLN A 32 -12.95 -2.29 4.31
N ASP A 33 -14.13 -2.42 3.74
CA ASP A 33 -14.82 -3.71 3.69
C ASP A 33 -14.04 -4.70 2.80
N THR A 34 -13.92 -5.95 3.26
CA THR A 34 -13.32 -7.03 2.49
C THR A 34 -14.20 -8.26 2.69
N ALA A 35 -14.64 -8.86 1.60
CA ALA A 35 -15.51 -10.02 1.63
C ALA A 35 -15.18 -10.92 0.44
N GLU A 36 -15.49 -12.20 0.59
CA GLU A 36 -15.47 -13.14 -0.53
C GLU A 36 -16.68 -12.89 -1.44
N LEU A 37 -16.51 -13.19 -2.73
CA LEU A 37 -17.55 -13.08 -3.74
C LEU A 37 -17.83 -14.47 -4.32
N PHE A 38 -19.09 -14.87 -4.33
CA PHE A 38 -19.54 -16.15 -4.85
C PHE A 38 -20.39 -15.92 -6.10
N PHE A 39 -20.17 -16.76 -7.11
CA PHE A 39 -20.83 -16.70 -8.41
C PHE A 39 -21.46 -18.07 -8.71
N GLU A 40 -22.76 -18.20 -8.45
CA GLU A 40 -23.54 -19.44 -8.64
C GLU A 40 -24.45 -19.28 -9.86
N ASP A 41 -24.07 -19.85 -11.00
CA ASP A 41 -24.83 -19.77 -12.26
C ASP A 41 -25.22 -18.33 -12.67
N VAL A 42 -24.36 -17.35 -12.39
CA VAL A 42 -24.56 -15.95 -12.78
C VAL A 42 -24.64 -15.87 -14.31
N ARG A 43 -25.78 -15.41 -14.82
CA ARG A 43 -26.00 -15.18 -16.26
C ARG A 43 -25.74 -13.72 -16.58
N LEU A 44 -24.83 -13.48 -17.53
CA LEU A 44 -24.48 -12.15 -17.99
C LEU A 44 -24.85 -11.98 -19.48
N PRO A 45 -25.32 -10.80 -19.90
CA PRO A 45 -25.46 -10.50 -21.31
C PRO A 45 -24.06 -10.39 -21.97
N ALA A 46 -23.96 -10.61 -23.28
CA ALA A 46 -22.70 -10.45 -24.00
C ALA A 46 -22.08 -9.05 -23.83
N SER A 47 -22.91 -8.02 -23.64
CA SER A 47 -22.48 -6.64 -23.40
C SER A 47 -21.81 -6.41 -22.04
N ALA A 48 -21.86 -7.38 -21.12
CA ALA A 48 -21.15 -7.30 -19.85
C ALA A 48 -19.64 -7.60 -19.98
N LEU A 49 -19.20 -8.12 -21.13
CA LEU A 49 -17.78 -8.31 -21.43
C LEU A 49 -17.07 -6.96 -21.49
N LEU A 50 -16.05 -6.77 -20.66
CA LEU A 50 -15.21 -5.58 -20.67
C LEU A 50 -14.01 -5.82 -21.60
N GLY A 51 -14.03 -5.15 -22.75
CA GLY A 51 -13.03 -5.31 -23.80
C GLY A 51 -13.30 -6.56 -24.66
N GLU A 52 -12.24 -7.26 -25.05
CA GLU A 52 -12.33 -8.43 -25.92
C GLU A 52 -12.23 -9.75 -25.14
N GLU A 53 -12.87 -10.79 -25.68
CA GLU A 53 -12.84 -12.13 -25.12
C GLU A 53 -11.40 -12.66 -25.08
N ASN A 54 -11.00 -13.29 -23.97
CA ASN A 54 -9.68 -13.85 -23.74
C ASN A 54 -8.53 -12.83 -23.69
N ARG A 55 -8.83 -11.52 -23.66
CA ARG A 55 -7.84 -10.44 -23.55
C ARG A 55 -7.69 -9.86 -22.14
N GLY A 56 -8.49 -10.34 -21.18
CA GLY A 56 -8.55 -9.80 -19.82
C GLY A 56 -7.22 -9.81 -19.06
N PHE A 57 -6.39 -10.85 -19.23
CA PHE A 57 -5.07 -10.89 -18.62
C PHE A 57 -4.16 -9.74 -19.10
N TYR A 58 -4.23 -9.39 -20.38
CA TYR A 58 -3.42 -8.31 -20.95
C TYR A 58 -3.85 -6.95 -20.39
N TYR A 59 -5.16 -6.71 -20.26
CA TYR A 59 -5.68 -5.49 -19.64
C TYR A 59 -5.22 -5.37 -18.18
N LEU A 60 -5.32 -6.46 -17.40
CA LEU A 60 -4.82 -6.46 -16.02
C LEU A 60 -3.32 -6.13 -15.98
N MET A 61 -2.49 -6.76 -16.81
CA MET A 61 -1.04 -6.48 -16.83
C MET A 61 -0.70 -5.03 -17.22
N GLN A 62 -1.55 -4.38 -18.03
CA GLN A 62 -1.39 -2.96 -18.38
C GLN A 62 -1.73 -2.02 -17.21
N GLU A 63 -2.72 -2.36 -16.40
CA GLU A 63 -3.21 -1.50 -15.31
C GLU A 63 -2.49 -1.75 -13.96
N LEU A 64 -1.88 -2.93 -13.76
CA LEU A 64 -1.16 -3.25 -12.52
C LEU A 64 -0.05 -2.24 -12.11
N PRO A 65 0.73 -1.62 -13.03
CA PRO A 65 1.67 -0.57 -12.66
C PRO A 65 1.00 0.62 -11.97
N GLN A 66 -0.21 1.01 -12.42
CA GLN A 66 -0.98 2.08 -11.78
C GLN A 66 -1.46 1.67 -10.39
N GLU A 67 -1.99 0.45 -10.24
CA GLU A 67 -2.39 -0.07 -8.92
C GLU A 67 -1.22 -0.01 -7.92
N ARG A 68 -0.03 -0.50 -8.33
CA ARG A 68 1.18 -0.47 -7.49
C ARG A 68 1.60 0.94 -7.11
N LEU A 69 1.51 1.89 -8.04
CA LEU A 69 1.84 3.29 -7.78
C LEU A 69 0.86 3.91 -6.75
N VAL A 70 -0.44 3.61 -6.85
CA VAL A 70 -1.43 4.07 -5.87
C VAL A 70 -1.09 3.54 -4.46
N ILE A 71 -0.69 2.26 -4.36
CA ILE A 71 -0.27 1.68 -3.08
C ILE A 71 0.99 2.35 -2.53
N ALA A 72 1.96 2.64 -3.40
CA ALA A 72 3.18 3.34 -3.02
C ALA A 72 2.85 4.74 -2.45
N ASP A 73 1.97 5.50 -3.11
CA ASP A 73 1.55 6.83 -2.67
C ASP A 73 0.80 6.81 -1.33
N LEU A 74 -0.12 5.85 -1.16
CA LEU A 74 -0.80 5.64 0.13
C LEU A 74 0.20 5.35 1.26
N ALA A 75 1.20 4.52 0.99
CA ALA A 75 2.20 4.12 1.98
C ALA A 75 3.10 5.29 2.42
N ILE A 76 3.58 6.10 1.46
CA ILE A 76 4.41 7.27 1.78
C ILE A 76 3.61 8.36 2.47
N SER A 77 2.36 8.60 2.06
CA SER A 77 1.46 9.57 2.69
C SER A 77 1.13 9.18 4.13
N ALA A 78 0.88 7.88 4.39
CA ALA A 78 0.71 7.38 5.75
C ALA A 78 1.99 7.53 6.60
N SER A 79 3.17 7.37 5.99
CA SER A 79 4.44 7.57 6.68
C SER A 79 4.65 9.03 7.10
N GLU A 80 4.29 9.98 6.24
CA GLU A 80 4.30 11.41 6.56
C GLU A 80 3.35 11.76 7.71
N PHE A 81 2.12 11.22 7.69
CA PHE A 81 1.18 11.36 8.80
C PHE A 81 1.77 10.84 10.13
N MET A 82 2.27 9.61 10.14
CA MET A 82 2.85 9.01 11.35
C MET A 82 4.03 9.82 11.90
N PHE A 83 4.87 10.35 11.01
CA PHE A 83 5.98 11.22 11.37
C PHE A 83 5.50 12.51 12.05
N GLU A 84 4.53 13.21 11.44
CA GLU A 84 4.04 14.49 11.97
C GLU A 84 3.34 14.31 13.34
N GLU A 85 2.50 13.28 13.47
CA GLU A 85 1.86 12.92 14.75
C GLU A 85 2.91 12.63 15.83
N THR A 86 3.91 11.83 15.50
CA THR A 86 4.99 11.47 16.45
C THR A 86 5.84 12.68 16.82
N ARG A 87 6.18 13.54 15.84
CA ARG A 87 6.95 14.76 16.09
C ARG A 87 6.22 15.67 17.05
N ASN A 88 4.91 15.86 16.87
CA ASN A 88 4.09 16.67 17.75
C ASN A 88 4.04 16.06 19.16
N TYR A 89 3.79 14.76 19.26
CA TYR A 89 3.78 14.04 20.55
C TYR A 89 5.08 14.21 21.34
N VAL A 90 6.25 13.98 20.72
CA VAL A 90 7.53 14.07 21.46
C VAL A 90 7.91 15.51 21.85
N LYS A 91 7.37 16.51 21.14
CA LYS A 91 7.55 17.93 21.49
C LYS A 91 6.72 18.32 22.72
N GLU A 92 5.59 17.66 22.96
CA GLU A 92 4.71 17.94 24.08
C GLU A 92 5.00 17.06 25.30
N ARG A 93 5.34 15.79 25.08
CA ARG A 93 5.58 14.80 26.13
C ARG A 93 6.79 15.21 26.97
N LYS A 94 6.57 15.41 28.27
CA LYS A 94 7.64 15.69 29.25
C LYS A 94 8.13 14.41 29.92
N ALA A 95 9.45 14.27 30.04
CA ALA A 95 10.15 13.23 30.79
C ALA A 95 11.51 13.78 31.24
N PHE A 96 11.98 13.37 32.42
CA PHE A 96 13.29 13.79 32.95
C PHE A 96 13.50 15.32 32.94
N GLY A 97 12.45 16.08 33.28
CA GLY A 97 12.51 17.55 33.41
C GLY A 97 12.48 18.35 32.10
N LYS A 98 12.48 17.71 30.93
CA LYS A 98 12.36 18.36 29.60
C LYS A 98 11.37 17.62 28.71
N THR A 99 11.16 18.08 27.48
CA THR A 99 10.36 17.31 26.51
C THR A 99 11.19 16.18 25.92
N VAL A 100 10.55 15.08 25.51
CA VAL A 100 11.21 13.92 24.92
C VAL A 100 12.00 14.31 23.66
N ALA A 101 11.54 15.33 22.93
CA ALA A 101 12.26 15.92 21.79
C ALA A 101 13.64 16.53 22.13
N HIS A 102 13.98 16.76 23.41
CA HIS A 102 15.32 17.22 23.81
C HIS A 102 16.35 16.08 23.91
N MET A 103 15.90 14.82 23.88
CA MET A 103 16.79 13.68 23.93
C MET A 103 17.45 13.47 22.56
N GLN A 104 18.78 13.48 22.50
CA GLN A 104 19.52 13.36 21.25
C GLN A 104 19.14 12.10 20.45
N ALA A 105 18.93 10.96 21.12
CA ALA A 105 18.50 9.72 20.47
C ALA A 105 17.17 9.88 19.72
N VAL A 106 16.22 10.64 20.28
CA VAL A 106 14.94 10.95 19.63
C VAL A 106 15.13 11.88 18.44
N GLN A 107 15.99 12.90 18.58
CA GLN A 107 16.29 13.83 17.50
C GLN A 107 16.93 13.13 16.30
N HIS A 108 17.93 12.26 16.56
CA HIS A 108 18.59 11.48 15.52
C HIS A 108 17.61 10.53 14.83
N LYS A 109 16.75 9.85 15.59
CA LYS A 109 15.73 8.97 15.02
C LYS A 109 14.73 9.74 14.15
N LEU A 110 14.23 10.89 14.60
CA LEU A 110 13.35 11.71 13.77
C LEU A 110 14.04 12.24 12.52
N ALA A 111 15.32 12.62 12.60
CA ALA A 111 16.09 13.04 11.43
C ALA A 111 16.20 11.89 10.40
N GLU A 112 16.53 10.68 10.85
CA GLU A 112 16.60 9.47 10.01
C GLU A 112 15.25 9.19 9.31
N LEU A 113 14.16 9.14 10.08
CA LEU A 113 12.82 8.91 9.55
C LEU A 113 12.44 9.97 8.51
N LYS A 114 12.70 11.25 8.80
CA LYS A 114 12.39 12.35 7.87
C LYS A 114 13.18 12.21 6.57
N THR A 115 14.47 11.85 6.64
CA THR A 115 15.30 11.62 5.46
C THR A 115 14.74 10.49 4.60
N HIS A 116 14.44 9.32 5.20
CA HIS A 116 13.89 8.20 4.45
C HIS A 116 12.56 8.55 3.77
N ILE A 117 11.68 9.26 4.48
CA ILE A 117 10.39 9.73 3.94
C ILE A 117 10.64 10.69 2.76
N CYS A 118 11.49 11.71 2.92
CA CYS A 118 11.75 12.68 1.85
C CYS A 118 12.32 12.04 0.58
N VAL A 119 13.29 11.12 0.71
CA VAL A 119 13.88 10.40 -0.44
C VAL A 119 12.82 9.55 -1.13
N THR A 120 11.96 8.88 -0.36
CA THR A 120 10.92 8.01 -0.89
C THR A 120 9.81 8.79 -1.57
N ARG A 121 9.38 9.92 -0.99
CA ARG A 121 8.42 10.84 -1.60
C ARG A 121 8.92 11.33 -2.96
N ALA A 122 10.18 11.77 -3.04
CA ALA A 122 10.76 12.22 -4.31
C ALA A 122 10.75 11.12 -5.39
N PHE A 123 11.02 9.87 -5.01
CA PHE A 123 10.94 8.75 -5.95
C PHE A 123 9.49 8.44 -6.39
N VAL A 124 8.54 8.43 -5.46
CA VAL A 124 7.10 8.24 -5.77
C VAL A 124 6.58 9.37 -6.67
N ASP A 125 6.94 10.62 -6.41
CA ASP A 125 6.57 11.78 -7.23
C ASP A 125 7.14 11.67 -8.65
N SER A 126 8.38 11.19 -8.78
CA SER A 126 8.95 10.89 -10.11
C SER A 126 8.17 9.79 -10.84
N CYS A 127 7.72 8.75 -10.13
CA CYS A 127 6.87 7.71 -10.70
C CYS A 127 5.49 8.25 -11.12
N LEU A 128 4.90 9.18 -10.36
CA LEU A 128 3.66 9.88 -10.73
C LEU A 128 3.83 10.68 -12.02
N GLN A 129 4.94 11.42 -12.17
CA GLN A 129 5.24 12.16 -13.41
C GLN A 129 5.45 11.22 -14.61
N LEU A 130 6.05 10.04 -14.39
CA LEU A 130 6.16 9.03 -15.44
C LEU A 130 4.80 8.45 -15.82
N HIS A 131 3.93 8.19 -14.84
CA HIS A 131 2.58 7.69 -15.06
C HIS A 131 1.72 8.67 -15.85
N GLU A 132 1.75 9.96 -15.49
CA GLU A 132 1.06 11.04 -16.22
C GLU A 132 1.46 11.06 -17.71
N LYS A 133 2.75 10.84 -17.98
CA LYS A 133 3.31 10.76 -19.35
C LYS A 133 3.11 9.41 -20.01
N LYS A 134 2.39 8.46 -19.39
CA LYS A 134 2.20 7.07 -19.84
C LYS A 134 3.52 6.32 -20.08
N ARG A 135 4.53 6.63 -19.27
CA ARG A 135 5.90 6.09 -19.36
C ARG A 135 6.32 5.31 -18.11
N LEU A 136 5.43 5.14 -17.13
CA LEU A 136 5.72 4.31 -15.98
C LEU A 136 5.69 2.84 -16.40
N ASP A 137 6.84 2.19 -16.33
CA ASP A 137 6.96 0.76 -16.57
C ASP A 137 6.66 -0.08 -15.31
N SER A 138 6.47 -1.39 -15.52
CA SER A 138 6.13 -2.34 -14.45
C SER A 138 7.23 -2.49 -13.39
N ALA A 139 8.51 -2.42 -13.78
CA ALA A 139 9.63 -2.60 -12.86
C ALA A 139 9.78 -1.38 -11.94
N THR A 140 9.72 -0.18 -12.51
CA THR A 140 9.75 1.10 -11.78
C THR A 140 8.56 1.22 -10.82
N ALA A 141 7.35 0.86 -11.24
CA ALA A 141 6.19 0.81 -10.33
C ALA A 141 6.40 -0.20 -9.18
N SER A 142 7.04 -1.34 -9.46
CA SER A 142 7.35 -2.37 -8.47
C SER A 142 8.41 -1.89 -7.46
N LEU A 143 9.42 -1.13 -7.90
CA LEU A 143 10.40 -0.46 -7.02
C LEU A 143 9.67 0.47 -6.04
N ALA A 144 8.75 1.30 -6.54
CA ALA A 144 8.03 2.28 -5.73
C ALA A 144 7.17 1.57 -4.66
N LYS A 145 6.34 0.60 -5.07
CA LYS A 145 5.47 -0.14 -4.15
C LYS A 145 6.27 -0.91 -3.11
N TYR A 146 7.30 -1.64 -3.52
CA TYR A 146 8.14 -2.40 -2.59
C TYR A 146 8.74 -1.47 -1.53
N TRP A 147 9.46 -0.44 -1.99
CA TRP A 147 10.25 0.39 -1.08
C TRP A 147 9.36 1.24 -0.15
N ALA A 148 8.30 1.86 -0.69
CA ALA A 148 7.41 2.70 0.12
C ALA A 148 6.65 1.90 1.19
N THR A 149 6.17 0.70 0.87
CA THR A 149 5.44 -0.14 1.83
C THR A 149 6.35 -0.76 2.89
N GLU A 150 7.59 -1.09 2.52
CA GLU A 150 8.62 -1.53 3.47
C GLU A 150 9.02 -0.40 4.43
N LEU A 151 9.18 0.81 3.91
CA LEU A 151 9.46 2.00 4.72
C LEU A 151 8.31 2.30 5.68
N GLN A 152 7.07 2.26 5.22
CA GLN A 152 5.90 2.55 6.05
C GLN A 152 5.85 1.65 7.30
N ASN A 153 6.18 0.35 7.16
CA ASN A 153 6.21 -0.56 8.30
C ASN A 153 7.32 -0.17 9.30
N ARG A 154 8.51 0.23 8.81
CA ARG A 154 9.60 0.72 9.66
C ARG A 154 9.24 2.02 10.37
N VAL A 155 8.66 2.99 9.66
CA VAL A 155 8.19 4.26 10.23
C VAL A 155 7.14 3.99 11.30
N ALA A 156 6.15 3.14 11.02
CA ALA A 156 5.12 2.80 11.98
C ALA A 156 5.68 2.19 13.28
N TYR A 157 6.62 1.26 13.15
CA TYR A 157 7.30 0.64 14.29
C TYR A 157 8.03 1.68 15.14
N ASP A 158 8.89 2.50 14.52
CA ASP A 158 9.66 3.51 15.24
C ASP A 158 8.76 4.58 15.88
N CYS A 159 7.67 4.95 15.20
CA CYS A 159 6.69 5.89 15.74
C CYS A 159 5.95 5.34 16.96
N VAL A 160 5.52 4.07 16.95
CA VAL A 160 4.95 3.42 18.14
C VAL A 160 5.97 3.42 19.28
N GLN A 161 7.23 3.08 19.00
CA GLN A 161 8.30 3.06 19.99
C GLN A 161 8.54 4.44 20.62
N LEU A 162 8.50 5.52 19.83
CA LEU A 162 8.67 6.90 20.30
C LEU A 162 7.49 7.41 21.15
N HIS A 163 6.29 6.86 20.97
CA HIS A 163 5.15 7.12 21.84
C HIS A 163 5.17 6.29 23.15
N GLY A 164 6.03 5.27 23.23
CA GLY A 164 6.13 4.37 24.38
C GLY A 164 4.81 3.63 24.62
N GLY A 165 4.43 3.48 25.90
CA GLY A 165 3.18 2.79 26.27
C GLY A 165 1.93 3.36 25.60
N TRP A 166 1.88 4.68 25.37
CA TRP A 166 0.75 5.32 24.69
C TRP A 166 0.68 4.95 23.20
N GLY A 167 1.81 4.64 22.57
CA GLY A 167 1.84 4.16 21.19
C GLY A 167 1.20 2.79 21.01
N TYR A 168 1.05 2.03 22.11
CA TYR A 168 0.40 0.73 22.15
C TYR A 168 -1.11 0.81 22.41
N MET A 169 -1.62 1.99 22.78
CA MET A 169 -3.01 2.22 23.15
C MET A 169 -3.84 2.68 21.95
N TRP A 170 -5.04 2.13 21.78
CA TRP A 170 -5.91 2.43 20.62
C TRP A 170 -6.45 3.87 20.59
N GLU A 171 -6.39 4.56 21.73
CA GLU A 171 -6.72 5.98 21.88
C GLU A 171 -5.76 6.88 21.08
N TYR A 172 -4.56 6.38 20.76
CA TYR A 172 -3.59 7.10 19.95
C TYR A 172 -3.65 6.61 18.50
N PRO A 173 -3.73 7.53 17.52
CA PRO A 173 -3.88 7.15 16.11
C PRO A 173 -2.70 6.33 15.59
N ILE A 174 -1.54 6.39 16.24
CA ILE A 174 -0.34 5.65 15.84
C ILE A 174 -0.51 4.13 15.97
N ALA A 175 -1.25 3.65 16.97
CA ALA A 175 -1.53 2.22 17.14
C ALA A 175 -2.34 1.68 15.95
N LYS A 176 -3.34 2.46 15.51
CA LYS A 176 -4.11 2.14 14.30
C LYS A 176 -3.24 2.19 13.05
N ALA A 177 -2.44 3.23 12.88
CA ALA A 177 -1.56 3.37 11.72
C ALA A 177 -0.58 2.18 11.60
N TYR A 178 -0.08 1.68 12.73
CA TYR A 178 0.78 0.50 12.79
C TYR A 178 0.09 -0.78 12.28
N VAL A 179 -1.11 -1.09 12.76
CA VAL A 179 -1.81 -2.29 12.28
C VAL A 179 -2.25 -2.17 10.82
N ASP A 180 -2.57 -0.96 10.36
CA ASP A 180 -2.99 -0.68 8.99
C ASP A 180 -1.79 -0.83 8.01
N ALA A 181 -0.60 -0.36 8.41
CA ALA A 181 0.62 -0.46 7.62
C ALA A 181 1.00 -1.91 7.29
N ARG A 182 0.63 -2.87 8.15
CA ARG A 182 1.00 -4.28 7.96
C ARG A 182 0.44 -4.90 6.69
N ALA A 183 -0.71 -4.43 6.19
CA ALA A 183 -1.34 -4.97 5.00
C ALA A 183 -0.63 -4.57 3.69
N GLN A 184 0.08 -3.44 3.70
CA GLN A 184 0.61 -2.76 2.51
C GLN A 184 1.67 -3.59 1.75
N PRO A 185 2.57 -4.32 2.43
CA PRO A 185 3.47 -5.27 1.78
C PRO A 185 2.80 -6.52 1.18
N ILE A 186 1.51 -6.75 1.44
CA ILE A 186 0.81 -8.02 1.10
C ILE A 186 -0.06 -7.87 -0.14
N TYR A 187 -1.04 -6.95 -0.13
CA TYR A 187 -2.00 -6.82 -1.22
C TYR A 187 -1.42 -6.05 -2.41
N GLY A 188 -2.07 -6.14 -3.58
CA GLY A 188 -1.56 -5.58 -4.84
C GLY A 188 -0.26 -6.26 -5.31
N GLY A 189 -0.03 -7.48 -4.84
CA GLY A 189 1.21 -8.25 -5.00
C GLY A 189 2.15 -8.05 -3.80
N THR A 190 2.66 -9.15 -3.26
CA THR A 190 3.57 -9.09 -2.12
C THR A 190 4.88 -8.39 -2.48
N ASN A 191 5.62 -7.90 -1.48
CA ASN A 191 6.95 -7.32 -1.70
C ASN A 191 7.93 -8.33 -2.33
N GLU A 192 7.75 -9.63 -2.10
CA GLU A 192 8.53 -10.69 -2.74
C GLU A 192 8.22 -10.77 -4.24
N ILE A 193 6.95 -10.64 -4.63
CA ILE A 193 6.57 -10.55 -6.05
C ILE A 193 7.10 -9.27 -6.69
N MET A 194 7.11 -8.14 -5.97
CA MET A 194 7.73 -6.92 -6.51
C MET A 194 9.22 -7.13 -6.80
N LYS A 195 9.95 -7.77 -5.88
CA LYS A 195 11.37 -8.11 -6.06
C LYS A 195 11.58 -9.05 -7.25
N GLU A 196 10.71 -10.03 -7.44
CA GLU A 196 10.73 -10.91 -8.62
C GLU A 196 10.53 -10.12 -9.93
N LEU A 197 9.60 -9.18 -9.96
CA LEU A 197 9.37 -8.34 -11.15
C LEU A 197 10.55 -7.41 -11.45
N ILE A 198 11.17 -6.84 -10.41
CA ILE A 198 12.38 -6.03 -10.53
C ILE A 198 13.54 -6.90 -11.06
N ALA A 199 13.73 -8.09 -10.48
CA ALA A 199 14.79 -9.01 -10.88
C ALA A 199 14.65 -9.43 -12.36
N ARG A 200 13.42 -9.72 -12.81
CA ARG A 200 13.16 -10.04 -14.22
C ARG A 200 13.58 -8.94 -15.17
N ASP A 201 13.42 -7.67 -14.80
CA ASP A 201 13.85 -6.54 -15.63
C ASP A 201 15.38 -6.44 -15.67
N ILE A 202 16.05 -6.62 -14.53
CA ILE A 202 17.52 -6.61 -14.41
C ILE A 202 18.17 -7.72 -15.26
N PHE A 203 17.58 -8.92 -15.26
CA PHE A 203 18.14 -10.10 -15.94
C PHE A 203 17.47 -10.41 -17.28
N ARG A 204 16.72 -9.47 -17.86
CA ARG A 204 16.11 -9.67 -19.18
C ARG A 204 17.20 -9.65 -20.25
N ASP A 205 17.42 -10.79 -20.91
CA ASP A 205 18.24 -10.83 -22.12
C ASP A 205 17.60 -9.90 -23.17
N LYS A 206 18.43 -9.04 -23.78
CA LYS A 206 18.00 -8.04 -24.78
C LYS A 206 17.49 -8.70 -26.06
#